data_AF-A0AA97H4Z8-F1
#
_entry.id   AF-A0AA97H4Z8-F1
#
_cell.length_a   1.000
_cell.length_b   1.000
_cell.length_c   1.000
_cell.angle_alpha   90.00
_cell.angle_beta   90.00
_cell.angle_gamma   90.00
#
_symmetry.space_group_name_H-M   'P 1'
#
loop_
_entity.id
_entity.type
_entity.pdbx_description
1 polymer ?
#
loop_
_entity_poly.entity_id
_entity_poly.type
_entity_poly.pdbx_seq_one_letter_code
_entity_poly.pdbx_strand_id
1 'polypeptide(L)'
;MKKGTLILLILISFKSYSQSFNEREIKHINYFGIQTSSYDLNDNKIQTDFSNILRLNKKKKLNKTFGIILGSVSILTSSLGIIALSAKKEDGMGKAIVDTLGGFSLGIGVISGGFSLKLFNSSKKRKKERDKLIEFYQ
;
A
#
# COMPACT_ATOMS: atom_id res chain seq x y z
N MET A 1 -47.74 -5.96 0.95
CA MET A 1 -46.42 -5.38 1.31
C MET A 1 -46.09 -5.54 2.81
N LYS A 2 -46.21 -6.73 3.42
CA LYS A 2 -46.52 -6.71 4.87
C LYS A 2 -45.72 -7.57 5.84
N LYS A 3 -44.80 -8.45 5.45
CA LYS A 3 -43.96 -9.18 6.44
C LYS A 3 -42.51 -9.38 5.99
N GLY A 4 -42.30 -9.81 4.73
CA GLY A 4 -40.94 -10.05 4.20
C GLY A 4 -40.06 -8.78 4.10
N THR A 5 -40.63 -7.64 3.71
CA THR A 5 -39.90 -6.36 3.64
C THR A 5 -39.47 -5.84 5.02
N LEU A 6 -40.25 -6.12 6.07
CA LEU A 6 -39.92 -5.70 7.43
C LEU A 6 -38.71 -6.49 7.98
N ILE A 7 -38.66 -7.79 7.70
CA ILE A 7 -37.54 -8.66 8.08
C ILE A 7 -36.25 -8.24 7.35
N LEU A 8 -36.34 -7.87 6.07
CA LEU A 8 -35.20 -7.37 5.29
C LEU A 8 -34.65 -6.04 5.86
N LEU A 9 -35.51 -5.13 6.29
CA LEU A 9 -35.14 -3.86 6.94
C LEU A 9 -34.47 -4.06 8.31
N ILE A 10 -34.93 -5.04 9.09
CA ILE A 10 -34.33 -5.40 10.39
C ILE A 10 -32.91 -5.95 10.19
N LEU A 11 -32.68 -6.77 9.16
CA LEU A 11 -31.35 -7.32 8.86
C LEU A 11 -30.33 -6.27 8.38
N ILE A 12 -30.78 -5.21 7.72
CA ILE A 12 -29.92 -4.08 7.29
C ILE A 12 -29.52 -3.20 8.49
N SER A 13 -30.27 -3.26 9.58
CA SER A 13 -30.06 -2.43 10.78
C SER A 13 -28.93 -2.94 11.68
N PHE A 14 -28.48 -4.18 11.53
CA PHE A 14 -27.34 -4.73 12.28
C PHE A 14 -26.00 -4.34 11.65
N LYS A 15 -25.70 -3.04 11.59
CA LYS A 15 -24.31 -2.57 11.50
C LYS A 15 -23.73 -2.38 12.89
N SER A 16 -23.65 -3.47 13.65
CA SER A 16 -22.88 -3.48 14.90
C SER A 16 -21.40 -3.60 14.54
N TYR A 17 -20.74 -2.46 14.29
CA TYR A 17 -19.29 -2.38 14.27
C TYR A 17 -18.78 -2.33 15.71
N SER A 18 -18.84 -3.48 16.39
CA SER A 18 -18.01 -3.71 17.57
C SER A 18 -16.79 -4.48 17.09
N GLN A 19 -15.81 -3.78 16.51
CA GLN A 19 -14.48 -4.37 16.34
C GLN A 19 -13.74 -4.19 17.67
N SER A 20 -13.81 -5.21 18.52
CA SER A 20 -12.85 -5.31 19.60
C SER A 20 -11.46 -5.55 19.00
N PHE A 21 -10.47 -4.78 19.43
CA PHE A 21 -9.10 -5.02 19.01
C PHE A 21 -8.64 -6.39 19.49
N ASN A 22 -8.11 -7.19 18.58
CA ASN A 22 -7.48 -8.44 18.98
C ASN A 22 -6.11 -8.16 19.63
N GLU A 23 -5.57 -9.14 20.35
CA GLU A 23 -4.28 -8.98 21.05
C GLU A 23 -3.12 -8.55 20.13
N ARG A 24 -3.14 -8.98 18.86
CA ARG A 24 -2.08 -8.61 17.90
C ARG A 24 -2.17 -7.13 17.53
N GLU A 25 -3.38 -6.61 17.40
CA GLU A 25 -3.65 -5.20 17.14
C GLU A 25 -3.27 -4.34 18.34
N ILE A 26 -3.62 -4.77 19.55
CA ILE A 26 -3.21 -4.12 20.81
C ILE A 26 -1.68 -4.09 20.91
N LYS A 27 -1.00 -5.22 20.69
CA LYS A 27 0.48 -5.28 20.67
C LYS A 27 1.08 -4.34 19.63
N HIS A 28 0.48 -4.22 18.45
CA HIS A 28 0.92 -3.30 17.42
C HIS A 28 0.72 -1.83 17.78
N ILE A 29 -0.36 -1.49 18.49
CA ILE A 29 -0.60 -0.13 18.98
C ILE A 29 0.42 0.20 20.08
N ASN A 30 0.63 -0.71 21.03
CA ASN A 30 1.64 -0.58 22.08
C ASN A 30 3.07 -0.44 21.52
N TYR A 31 3.38 -1.08 20.39
CA TYR A 31 4.65 -0.90 19.69
C TYR A 31 4.89 0.55 19.22
N PHE A 32 3.84 1.36 19.06
CA PHE A 32 3.97 2.80 18.77
C PHE A 32 4.18 3.67 20.02
N GLY A 33 4.32 3.07 21.20
CA GLY A 33 4.46 3.78 22.48
C GLY A 33 3.14 4.24 23.10
N ILE A 34 1.99 3.86 22.51
CA ILE A 34 0.66 4.17 23.04
C ILE A 34 0.32 3.12 24.09
N GLN A 35 0.15 3.51 25.36
CA GLN A 35 -0.27 2.58 26.42
C GLN A 35 -1.79 2.33 26.33
N THR A 36 -2.21 1.27 25.66
CA THR A 36 -3.65 0.99 25.45
C THR A 36 -4.44 0.79 26.74
N SER A 37 -3.78 0.44 27.86
CA SER A 37 -4.42 0.31 29.18
C SER A 37 -4.93 1.64 29.75
N SER A 38 -4.43 2.77 29.25
CA SER A 38 -4.78 4.11 29.73
C SER A 38 -6.01 4.69 29.04
N TYR A 39 -6.62 3.96 28.10
CA TYR A 39 -7.69 4.43 27.24
C TYR A 39 -8.88 3.47 27.24
N ASP A 40 -10.10 4.02 27.15
CA ASP A 40 -11.31 3.21 26.95
C ASP A 40 -11.37 2.71 25.51
N LEU A 41 -11.12 1.41 25.32
CA LEU A 41 -11.20 0.76 24.01
C LEU A 41 -12.63 0.61 23.50
N ASN A 42 -13.66 0.94 24.29
CA ASN A 42 -15.05 1.01 23.85
C ASN A 42 -15.44 2.41 23.34
N ASP A 43 -14.60 3.42 23.54
CA ASP A 43 -14.86 4.76 23.02
C ASP A 43 -14.73 4.76 21.48
N ASN A 44 -15.76 5.28 20.82
CA ASN A 44 -15.85 5.29 19.36
C ASN A 44 -14.72 6.07 18.68
N LYS A 45 -14.25 7.16 19.30
CA LYS A 45 -13.17 7.99 18.76
C LYS A 45 -11.84 7.24 18.89
N ILE A 46 -11.54 6.68 20.06
CA ILE A 46 -10.33 5.88 20.31
C ILE A 46 -10.29 4.67 19.37
N GLN A 47 -11.40 3.93 19.21
CA GLN A 47 -11.47 2.82 18.26
C GLN A 47 -11.18 3.26 16.83
N THR A 48 -11.78 4.37 16.41
CA THR A 48 -11.58 4.89 15.05
C THR A 48 -10.13 5.31 14.82
N ASP A 49 -9.52 5.99 15.78
CA ASP A 49 -8.15 6.50 15.67
C ASP A 49 -7.13 5.34 15.70
N PHE A 50 -7.29 4.38 16.60
CA PHE A 50 -6.44 3.20 16.69
C PHE A 50 -6.56 2.32 15.43
N SER A 51 -7.78 2.12 14.93
CA SER A 51 -8.02 1.43 13.65
C SER A 51 -7.35 2.17 12.49
N ASN A 52 -7.42 3.51 12.48
CA ASN A 52 -6.74 4.32 11.48
C ASN A 52 -5.22 4.21 11.56
N ILE A 53 -4.63 4.24 12.75
CA ILE A 53 -3.19 4.04 12.96
C ILE A 53 -2.74 2.72 12.34
N LEU A 54 -3.44 1.62 12.66
CA LEU A 54 -3.15 0.29 12.13
C LEU A 54 -3.31 0.22 10.61
N ARG A 55 -4.41 0.78 10.08
CA ARG A 55 -4.69 0.82 8.63
C ARG A 55 -3.65 1.62 7.86
N LEU A 56 -3.25 2.78 8.37
CA LEU A 56 -2.22 3.64 7.77
C LEU A 56 -0.86 2.94 7.80
N ASN A 57 -0.51 2.25 8.88
CA ASN A 57 0.71 1.45 8.96
C ASN A 57 0.72 0.31 7.93
N LYS A 58 -0.39 -0.42 7.78
CA LYS A 58 -0.53 -1.49 6.78
C LYS A 58 -0.37 -0.95 5.36
N LYS A 59 -1.08 0.15 5.03
CA LYS A 59 -0.95 0.81 3.72
C LYS A 59 0.47 1.32 3.45
N LYS A 60 1.12 1.93 4.45
CA LYS A 60 2.53 2.36 4.36
C LYS A 60 3.45 1.19 3.99
N LYS A 61 3.33 0.06 4.69
CA LYS A 61 4.15 -1.14 4.45
C LYS A 61 3.92 -1.68 3.04
N LEU A 62 2.66 -1.85 2.62
CA LEU A 62 2.33 -2.30 1.26
C LEU A 62 2.91 -1.38 0.19
N ASN A 63 2.70 -0.06 0.30
CA ASN A 63 3.23 0.90 -0.66
C ASN A 63 4.77 0.88 -0.70
N LYS A 64 5.43 0.72 0.45
CA LYS A 64 6.89 0.62 0.49
C LYS A 64 7.37 -0.66 -0.22
N THR A 65 6.73 -1.79 0.05
CA THR A 65 7.07 -3.09 -0.57
C THR A 65 6.88 -3.04 -2.09
N PHE A 66 5.72 -2.61 -2.57
CA PHE A 66 5.48 -2.47 -4.01
C PHE A 66 6.39 -1.42 -4.65
N GLY A 67 6.71 -0.34 -3.94
CA GLY A 67 7.70 0.64 -4.38
C GLY A 67 9.06 0.00 -4.64
N ILE A 68 9.55 -0.84 -3.70
CA ILE A 68 10.82 -1.57 -3.87
C ILE A 68 10.74 -2.52 -5.05
N ILE A 69 9.70 -3.34 -5.15
CA ILE A 69 9.53 -4.32 -6.24
C ILE A 69 9.56 -3.63 -7.60
N LEU A 70 8.74 -2.59 -7.79
CA LEU A 70 8.68 -1.85 -9.05
C LEU A 70 9.98 -1.09 -9.34
N GLY A 71 10.67 -0.60 -8.31
CA GLY A 71 11.98 0.03 -8.46
C GLY A 71 13.03 -0.96 -8.94
N SER A 72 13.04 -2.19 -8.39
CA SER A 72 13.93 -3.25 -8.84
C SER A 72 13.63 -3.69 -10.27
N VAL A 73 12.34 -3.86 -10.62
CA VAL A 73 11.92 -4.14 -12.01
C VAL A 73 12.38 -3.02 -12.94
N SER A 74 12.24 -1.77 -12.51
CA SER A 74 12.65 -0.59 -13.27
C SER A 74 14.13 -0.63 -13.64
N ILE A 75 14.99 -0.88 -12.65
CA ILE A 75 16.44 -0.93 -12.85
C ILE A 75 16.82 -2.09 -13.77
N LEU A 76 16.26 -3.29 -13.53
CA LEU A 76 16.58 -4.48 -14.32
C LEU A 76 16.18 -4.31 -15.79
N THR A 77 14.93 -3.93 -16.03
CA THR A 77 14.38 -3.82 -17.40
C THR A 77 14.97 -2.65 -18.16
N SER A 78 15.21 -1.50 -17.50
CA SER A 78 15.94 -0.38 -18.11
C SER A 78 17.36 -0.79 -18.50
N SER A 79 18.09 -1.46 -17.61
CA SER A 79 19.48 -1.87 -17.88
C SER A 79 19.56 -2.88 -19.04
N LEU A 80 18.68 -3.89 -19.03
CA LEU A 80 18.57 -4.85 -20.13
C LEU A 80 18.20 -4.16 -21.45
N GLY A 81 17.28 -3.20 -21.40
CA GLY A 81 16.88 -2.42 -22.56
C GLY A 81 18.02 -1.59 -23.14
N ILE A 82 18.78 -0.89 -22.28
CA ILE A 82 19.95 -0.11 -22.67
C ILE A 82 21.03 -1.00 -23.28
N ILE A 83 21.34 -2.14 -22.65
CA ILE A 83 22.32 -3.11 -23.16
C ILE A 83 21.89 -3.63 -24.53
N ALA A 84 20.62 -4.05 -24.65
CA ALA A 84 20.06 -4.54 -25.90
C ALA A 84 20.17 -3.48 -27.00
N LEU A 85 19.80 -2.21 -26.73
CA LEU A 85 19.84 -1.12 -27.72
C LEU A 85 21.26 -0.67 -28.07
N SER A 86 22.23 -0.81 -27.15
CA SER A 86 23.61 -0.33 -27.34
C SER A 86 24.56 -1.37 -27.93
N ALA A 87 24.14 -2.64 -28.00
CA ALA A 87 24.96 -3.70 -28.59
C ALA A 87 25.16 -3.48 -30.10
N LYS A 88 26.40 -3.59 -30.58
CA LYS A 88 26.69 -3.63 -32.02
C LYS A 88 26.15 -4.94 -32.60
N LYS A 89 25.33 -4.84 -33.63
CA LYS A 89 24.66 -5.97 -34.29
C LYS A 89 24.80 -5.81 -35.80
N GLU A 90 24.92 -6.92 -36.51
CA GLU A 90 24.81 -6.91 -37.98
C GLU A 90 23.38 -6.54 -38.41
N ASP A 91 23.27 -5.82 -39.52
CA ASP A 91 21.99 -5.38 -40.05
C ASP A 91 21.17 -6.58 -40.55
N GLY A 92 19.91 -6.65 -40.13
CA GLY A 92 19.00 -7.74 -40.49
C GLY A 92 17.80 -7.86 -39.55
N MET A 93 16.97 -8.87 -39.78
CA MET A 93 15.74 -9.11 -39.01
C MET A 93 16.01 -9.32 -37.50
N GLY A 94 17.16 -9.92 -37.15
CA GLY A 94 17.59 -10.10 -35.75
C GLY A 94 17.84 -8.77 -35.03
N LYS A 95 18.39 -7.76 -35.70
CA LYS A 95 18.61 -6.41 -35.14
C LYS A 95 17.27 -5.75 -34.80
N ALA A 96 16.31 -5.78 -35.73
CA ALA A 96 14.99 -5.17 -35.53
C ALA A 96 14.22 -5.78 -34.35
N ILE A 97 14.30 -7.10 -34.17
CA ILE A 97 13.67 -7.81 -33.04
C ILE A 97 14.32 -7.38 -31.72
N VAL A 98 15.65 -7.36 -31.64
CA VAL A 98 16.35 -6.99 -30.41
C VAL A 98 16.14 -5.50 -30.09
N ASP A 99 16.09 -4.61 -31.08
CA ASP A 99 15.82 -3.19 -30.86
C ASP A 99 14.39 -2.96 -30.33
N THR A 100 13.41 -3.70 -30.87
CA THR A 100 12.02 -3.63 -30.39
C THR A 100 11.90 -4.13 -28.95
N LEU A 101 12.52 -5.27 -28.63
CA LEU A 101 12.54 -5.81 -27.27
C LEU A 101 13.31 -4.89 -26.30
N GLY A 102 14.42 -4.31 -26.75
CA GLY A 102 15.22 -3.37 -25.98
C GLY A 102 14.43 -2.10 -25.66
N GLY A 103 13.74 -1.53 -26.65
CA GLY A 103 12.85 -0.37 -26.46
C GLY A 103 11.68 -0.69 -25.53
N PHE A 104 11.04 -1.84 -25.68
CA PHE A 104 9.95 -2.27 -24.80
C PHE A 104 10.43 -2.47 -23.34
N SER A 105 11.57 -3.14 -23.16
CA SER A 105 12.17 -3.36 -21.85
C SER A 105 12.51 -2.02 -21.17
N LEU A 106 13.08 -1.07 -21.92
CA LEU A 106 13.36 0.27 -21.42
C LEU A 106 12.07 1.02 -21.06
N GLY A 107 11.02 0.91 -21.89
CA GLY A 107 9.71 1.48 -21.63
C GLY A 107 9.07 0.96 -20.34
N ILE A 108 9.08 -0.36 -20.12
CA ILE A 108 8.65 -0.98 -18.84
C ILE A 108 9.46 -0.39 -17.69
N GLY A 109 10.76 -0.24 -17.89
CA GLY A 109 11.69 0.31 -16.93
C GLY A 109 11.28 1.70 -16.46
N VAL A 110 11.05 2.62 -17.39
CA VAL A 110 10.63 3.99 -17.10
C VAL A 110 9.27 4.04 -16.39
N ILE A 111 8.28 3.27 -16.89
CA ILE A 111 6.92 3.26 -16.32
C ILE A 111 6.95 2.74 -14.87
N SER A 112 7.57 1.57 -14.66
CA SER A 112 7.67 0.96 -13.33
C SER A 112 8.42 1.85 -12.34
N GLY A 113 9.48 2.55 -12.78
CA GLY A 113 10.21 3.53 -11.99
C GLY A 113 9.33 4.71 -11.56
N GLY A 114 8.55 5.27 -12.48
CA GLY A 114 7.59 6.32 -12.19
C GLY A 114 6.53 5.92 -11.15
N PHE A 115 5.97 4.71 -11.26
CA PHE A 115 5.03 4.18 -10.27
C PHE A 115 5.70 3.89 -8.92
N SER A 116 6.92 3.36 -8.92
CA SER A 116 7.71 3.12 -7.70
C SER A 116 7.87 4.41 -6.88
N LEU A 117 8.25 5.51 -7.52
CA LEU A 117 8.39 6.82 -6.86
C LEU A 117 7.08 7.31 -6.24
N LYS A 118 5.96 7.19 -6.98
CA LYS A 118 4.63 7.54 -6.46
C LYS A 118 4.27 6.71 -5.22
N LEU A 119 4.59 5.42 -5.21
CA LEU A 119 4.36 4.54 -4.06
C LEU A 119 5.24 4.91 -2.86
N PHE A 120 6.51 5.26 -3.07
CA PHE A 120 7.38 5.75 -1.99
C PHE A 120 6.87 7.05 -1.39
N ASN A 121 6.44 8.01 -2.22
CA ASN A 121 5.84 9.26 -1.74
C ASN A 121 4.53 9.01 -0.98
N SER A 122 3.68 8.13 -1.50
CA SER A 122 2.45 7.70 -0.81
C SER A 122 2.76 7.04 0.53
N SER A 123 3.77 6.15 0.60
CA SER A 123 4.22 5.52 1.85
C SER A 123 4.68 6.56 2.88
N LYS A 124 5.49 7.56 2.46
CA LYS A 124 5.90 8.68 3.32
C LYS A 124 4.71 9.49 3.83
N LYS A 125 3.72 9.78 2.96
CA LYS A 125 2.49 10.47 3.35
C LYS A 125 1.70 9.70 4.41
N ARG A 126 1.50 8.39 4.23
CA ARG A 126 0.80 7.54 5.22
C ARG A 126 1.55 7.43 6.54
N LYS A 127 2.89 7.43 6.50
CA LYS A 127 3.70 7.53 7.73
C LYS A 127 3.38 8.81 8.49
N LYS A 128 3.42 9.98 7.82
CA LYS A 128 3.12 11.28 8.44
C LYS A 128 1.71 11.34 9.02
N GLU A 129 0.70 10.88 8.27
CA GLU A 129 -0.69 10.83 8.76
C GLU A 129 -0.84 9.97 10.01
N ARG A 130 -0.17 8.82 10.05
CA ARG A 130 -0.16 7.92 11.21
C ARG A 130 0.53 8.58 12.40
N ASP A 131 1.70 9.18 12.17
CA ASP A 131 2.52 9.76 13.25
C ASP A 131 1.79 10.94 13.92
N LYS A 132 1.04 11.74 13.15
CA LYS A 132 0.13 12.76 13.70
C LYS A 132 -0.96 12.18 14.60
N LEU A 133 -1.53 11.02 14.24
CA LEU A 133 -2.53 10.37 15.09
C LEU A 133 -1.87 9.85 16.37
N ILE A 134 -0.68 9.26 16.28
CA ILE A 134 0.06 8.74 17.43
C ILE A 134 0.41 9.86 18.42
N GLU A 135 0.75 11.05 17.94
CA GLU A 135 1.09 12.22 18.77
C GLU A 135 -0.05 12.66 19.71
N PHE A 136 -1.31 12.39 19.37
CA PHE A 136 -2.44 12.68 20.28
C PHE A 136 -2.54 11.72 21.48
N TYR A 137 -1.79 10.61 21.46
CA TYR A 137 -1.89 9.51 22.43
C TYR A 137 -0.56 9.21 23.15
N GLN A 138 0.48 10.00 22.87
CA GLN A 138 1.78 10.00 23.54
C GLN A 138 1.84 11.16 24.54
#